data_AF-A0A8H4EMK1-F1
#
_entry.id   AF-A0A8H4EMK1-F1
#
_cell.length_a   1.000
_cell.length_b   1.000
_cell.length_c   1.000
_cell.angle_alpha   90.00
_cell.angle_beta   90.00
_cell.angle_gamma   90.00
#
_symmetry.space_group_name_H-M   'P 1'
#
loop_
_entity.id
_entity.type
_entity.pdbx_description
1 polymer ?
#
loop_
_entity_poly.entity_id
_entity_poly.type
_entity_poly.pdbx_seq_one_letter_code
_entity_poly.pdbx_strand_id
1 'polypeptide(L)' 'MESQFDYHGNTDVVIQVGEEPDIITFFAHSDILRKKSPYFYTALSNTWARREGENIILKKPNISPTVFSVILE' A
#
# COMPACT_ATOMS: atom_id res chain seq x y z
N MET A 1 -28.64 4.15 -13.81
CA MET A 1 -27.76 5.25 -13.37
C MET A 1 -26.83 4.62 -12.34
N GLU A 2 -25.83 3.90 -12.84
CA GLU A 2 -24.84 3.24 -11.98
C GLU A 2 -23.59 4.09 -12.02
N SER A 3 -23.15 4.46 -10.82
CA SER A 3 -22.20 5.50 -10.51
C SER A 3 -20.84 5.27 -11.15
N GLN A 4 -20.30 6.34 -11.74
CA GLN A 4 -18.89 6.55 -12.01
C GLN A 4 -18.09 6.44 -10.70
N PHE A 5 -17.62 5.22 -10.38
CA PHE A 5 -16.33 5.05 -9.73
C PHE A 5 -15.65 3.91 -10.46
N ASP A 6 -14.60 4.30 -11.16
CA ASP A 6 -13.76 3.44 -11.95
C ASP A 6 -13.26 2.28 -11.06
N TYR A 7 -13.72 1.06 -11.34
CA TYR A 7 -13.18 -0.18 -10.80
C TYR A 7 -11.83 -0.44 -11.48
N HIS A 8 -10.87 0.46 -11.26
CA HIS A 8 -9.58 0.45 -11.92
C HIS A 8 -8.62 -0.45 -11.15
N GLY A 9 -8.82 -1.76 -11.33
CA GLY A 9 -7.83 -2.80 -11.01
C GLY A 9 -7.86 -3.30 -9.57
N ASN A 10 -7.82 -4.63 -9.43
CA ASN A 10 -7.66 -5.32 -8.14
C ASN A 10 -6.32 -4.90 -7.48
N THR A 11 -6.36 -4.10 -6.40
CA THR A 11 -5.17 -3.75 -5.63
C THR A 11 -4.75 -4.94 -4.76
N ASP A 12 -3.49 -5.35 -4.85
CA ASP A 12 -2.95 -6.54 -4.16
C ASP A 12 -2.09 -6.18 -2.94
N VAL A 13 -1.92 -4.88 -2.63
CA VAL A 13 -1.18 -4.39 -1.46
C VAL A 13 -2.06 -3.50 -0.60
N VAL A 14 -2.07 -3.79 0.70
CA VAL A 14 -2.65 -2.98 1.77
C VAL A 14 -1.52 -2.40 2.61
N ILE A 15 -1.46 -1.08 2.74
CA ILE A 15 -0.43 -0.38 3.51
C ILE A 15 -1.09 0.35 4.68
N GLN A 16 -0.79 -0.06 5.90
CA GLN A 16 -1.24 0.59 7.13
C GLN A 16 -0.13 1.53 7.63
N VAL A 17 -0.43 2.81 7.78
CA VAL A 17 0.55 3.87 8.10
C VAL A 17 0.11 4.63 9.33
N GLY A 18 1.06 4.95 10.21
CA GLY A 18 0.81 5.62 11.49
C GLY A 18 0.52 4.64 12.63
N GLU A 19 0.33 5.21 13.81
CA GLU A 19 -0.04 4.51 15.04
C GLU A 19 -1.32 5.12 15.60
N GLU A 20 -2.04 4.38 16.44
CA GLU A 20 -3.27 4.89 17.06
C GLU A 20 -3.02 6.20 17.82
N PRO A 21 -3.94 7.18 17.72
CA PRO A 21 -5.23 7.12 17.03
C PRO A 21 -5.17 7.43 15.51
N ASP A 22 -4.01 7.81 14.99
CA ASP A 22 -3.84 8.38 13.64
C ASP A 22 -3.30 7.35 12.64
N ILE A 23 -4.06 6.27 12.42
CA ILE A 23 -3.75 5.23 11.44
C ILE A 23 -4.58 5.38 10.15
N ILE A 24 -3.93 5.32 8.98
CA ILE A 24 -4.59 5.33 7.67
C ILE A 24 -4.19 4.10 6.87
N THR A 25 -5.15 3.56 6.11
CA THR A 25 -4.93 2.43 5.20
C THR A 25 -4.94 2.90 3.74
N PHE A 26 -3.89 2.55 3.00
CA PHE A 26 -3.76 2.79 1.57
C PHE A 26 -3.83 1.47 0.79
N PHE A 27 -4.44 1.52 -0.38
CA PHE A 27 -4.53 0.38 -1.30
C PHE A 27 -3.71 0.70 -2.56
N ALA A 28 -2.87 -0.24 -2.99
CA ALA A 28 -1.96 -0.02 -4.10
C ALA A 28 -1.68 -1.31 -4.89
N HIS A 29 -1.15 -1.16 -6.10
CA HIS A 29 -0.67 -2.26 -6.91
C HIS A 29 0.82 -2.50 -6.67
N SER A 30 1.19 -3.74 -6.34
CA SER A 30 2.58 -4.10 -6.06
C SER A 30 3.49 -3.78 -7.22
N ASP A 31 3.07 -4.04 -8.46
CA ASP A 31 3.89 -3.79 -9.65
C ASP A 31 4.20 -2.31 -9.89
N ILE A 32 3.28 -1.39 -9.54
CA ILE A 32 3.54 0.05 -9.64
C ILE A 32 4.55 0.47 -8.56
N LEU A 33 4.33 0.05 -7.31
CA LEU A 33 5.22 0.37 -6.21
C LEU A 33 6.64 -0.15 -6.42
N ARG A 34 6.79 -1.40 -6.89
CA ARG A 34 8.09 -2.02 -7.19
C ARG A 34 8.86 -1.27 -8.27
N LYS A 35 8.16 -0.70 -9.27
CA LYS A 35 8.79 0.11 -10.34
C LYS A 35 9.20 1.51 -9.85
N LYS A 36 8.41 2.12 -8.95
CA LYS A 36 8.65 3.47 -8.43
C LYS A 36 9.77 3.53 -7.39
N SER A 37 10.07 2.43 -6.68
CA SER A 37 11.01 2.47 -5.56
C SER A 37 11.75 1.15 -5.33
N PRO A 38 13.10 1.17 -5.22
CA PRO A 38 13.88 0.01 -4.79
C PRO A 38 13.48 -0.48 -3.39
N TYR A 39 13.00 0.44 -2.54
CA TYR A 39 12.47 0.07 -1.22
C TYR A 39 11.25 -0.84 -1.37
N PHE A 40 10.25 -0.42 -2.15
CA PHE A 40 9.06 -1.23 -2.38
C PHE A 40 9.36 -2.49 -3.20
N TYR A 41 10.33 -2.44 -4.12
CA TYR A 41 10.82 -3.63 -4.82
C TYR A 41 11.22 -4.74 -3.84
N THR A 42 12.04 -4.37 -2.85
CA THR A 42 12.53 -5.30 -1.83
C THR A 42 11.42 -5.68 -0.84
N ALA A 43 10.69 -4.69 -0.31
CA ALA A 43 9.67 -4.90 0.71
C ALA A 43 8.48 -5.76 0.23
N LEU A 44 8.16 -5.70 -1.07
CA LEU A 44 7.08 -6.49 -1.68
C LEU A 44 7.58 -7.81 -2.30
N SER A 45 8.86 -8.17 -2.14
CA SER A 45 9.37 -9.45 -2.63
C SER A 45 8.80 -10.62 -1.82
N ASN A 46 8.72 -11.81 -2.43
CA ASN A 46 8.17 -13.01 -1.77
C ASN A 46 8.91 -13.42 -0.49
N THR A 47 10.15 -12.95 -0.30
CA THR A 47 10.96 -13.23 0.88
C THR A 47 10.57 -12.34 2.08
N TRP A 48 10.12 -11.12 1.82
CA TRP A 48 9.90 -10.10 2.86
C TRP A 48 8.42 -9.73 3.05
N ALA A 49 7.60 -9.92 2.02
CA ALA A 49 6.19 -9.56 2.03
C ALA A 49 5.38 -10.51 2.93
N ARG A 50 4.71 -9.96 3.95
CA ARG A 50 3.65 -10.66 4.68
C ARG A 50 2.40 -10.68 3.80
N ARG A 51 1.82 -11.87 3.61
CA ARG A 51 0.54 -12.03 2.92
C ARG A 51 -0.56 -12.42 3.90
N GLU A 52 -1.74 -11.84 3.72
CA GLU A 52 -2.97 -12.21 4.42
C GLU A 52 -4.05 -12.46 3.38
N GLY A 53 -4.35 -13.74 3.14
CA GLY A 53 -5.16 -14.15 1.99
C GLY A 53 -4.44 -13.82 0.68
N GLU A 54 -5.13 -13.12 -0.21
CA GLU A 54 -4.61 -12.73 -1.53
C GLU A 54 -3.75 -11.44 -1.47
N ASN A 55 -3.86 -10.68 -0.37
CA ASN A 55 -3.25 -9.36 -0.25
C ASN A 55 -1.89 -9.39 0.48
N ILE A 56 -0.98 -8.51 0.06
CA ILE A 56 0.26 -8.20 0.77
C ILE A 56 -0.02 -7.09 1.79
N ILE A 57 0.43 -7.27 3.03
CA ILE A 57 0.24 -6.29 4.11
C ILE A 57 1.57 -5.64 4.46
N LEU A 58 1.66 -4.32 4.32
CA LEU A 58 2.78 -3.51 4.78
C LEU A 58 2.34 -2.62 5.94
N LYS A 59 3.11 -2.61 7.03
CA LYS A 59 2.87 -1.73 8.18
C LYS A 59 3.99 -0.71 8.33
N LYS A 60 3.61 0.55 8.52
CA LYS A 60 4.50 1.71 8.61
C LYS A 60 4.09 2.62 9.78
N PRO A 61 4.22 2.13 11.02
CA PRO A 61 3.86 2.91 12.20
C PRO A 61 4.69 4.19 12.33
N ASN A 62 5.96 4.13 11.93
CA ASN A 62 6.93 5.21 12.12
C ASN A 62 6.85 6.36 11.08
N ILE A 63 5.80 6.41 10.26
CA ILE A 63 5.62 7.45 9.24
C ILE A 63 4.23 8.04 9.41
N SER A 64 4.11 9.37 9.37
CA SER A 64 2.79 10.00 9.42
C SER A 64 2.02 9.72 8.13
N PRO A 65 0.68 9.52 8.20
CA PRO A 65 -0.13 9.28 7.01
C PRO A 65 0.02 10.35 5.93
N THR A 66 0.11 11.63 6.32
CA THR A 66 0.29 12.77 5.39
C THR A 66 1.62 12.73 4.66
N VAL A 67 2.71 12.33 5.32
CA VAL A 67 4.00 12.17 4.64
C VAL A 67 3.95 10.99 3.68
N PHE A 68 3.26 9.90 4.07
CA PHE A 68 3.17 8.72 3.23
C PHE A 68 2.31 8.92 1.98
N SER A 69 1.26 9.74 2.04
CA SER A 69 0.48 10.06 0.84
C SER A 69 1.34 10.72 -0.25
N VAL A 70 2.24 11.62 0.15
CA VAL A 70 3.21 12.26 -0.78
C VAL A 70 4.18 11.25 -1.38
N ILE A 71 4.55 10.19 -0.65
CA ILE A 71 5.43 9.12 -1.16
C ILE A 71 4.71 8.26 -2.23
N LEU A 72 3.38 8.16 -2.18
CA LEU A 72 2.61 7.31 -3.10
C LEU A 72 2.27 8.00 -4.43
N GLU A 73 2.16 9.33 -4.47
CA GLU A 73 1.91 10.13 -5.67
C GLU A 73 2.96 9.87 -6.78
#